data_AF-A0AAU4VFW0-F1
#
_entry.id   AF-A0AAU4VFW0-F1
#
_cell.length_a   1.000
_cell.length_b   1.000
_cell.length_c   1.000
_cell.angle_alpha   90.00
_cell.angle_beta   90.00
_cell.angle_gamma   90.00
#
_symmetry.space_group_name_H-M   'P 1'
#
loop_
_entity.id
_entity.type
_entity.pdbx_description
1 polymer ?
#
loop_
_entity_poly.entity_id
_entity_poly.type
_entity_poly.pdbx_seq_one_letter_code
_entity_poly.pdbx_strand_id
1 'polypeptide(L)'
;MVLRPPVEPMLAQAAESVPGPAALRAGVAYEQKLDGHRALLFTSTGAGGRVLVQTRRGALVQDRWQDLVAAAEQQLPHGLVLDGELLVWDANAGRLSFEALQRRAAAGLAARWPAYSVAFGVLQIDGQELLQRPHAERRAPSWGSCSPTTP
;
A
#
# COMPACT_ATOMS: atom_id res chain seq x y z
N MET A 1 11.57 -15.76 5.39
CA MET A 1 10.81 -15.63 6.67
C MET A 1 9.47 -14.99 6.35
N VAL A 2 8.42 -15.27 7.10
CA VAL A 2 7.13 -14.57 6.93
C VAL A 2 7.16 -13.29 7.77
N LEU A 3 6.93 -12.15 7.13
CA LEU A 3 6.82 -10.83 7.75
C LEU A 3 5.55 -10.73 8.60
N ARG A 4 5.67 -10.09 9.76
CA ARG A 4 4.56 -9.81 10.68
C ARG A 4 4.69 -8.38 11.19
N PRO A 5 3.56 -7.67 11.42
CA PRO A 5 3.61 -6.37 12.07
C PRO A 5 4.26 -6.45 13.47
N PRO A 6 4.99 -5.40 13.90
CA PRO A 6 5.33 -4.20 13.13
C PRO A 6 6.52 -4.44 12.18
N VAL A 7 6.40 -3.93 10.95
CA VAL A 7 7.52 -3.79 10.00
C VAL A 7 7.87 -2.31 9.83
N GLU A 8 9.14 -1.96 9.96
CA GLU A 8 9.62 -0.60 9.71
C GLU A 8 9.71 -0.32 8.21
N PRO A 9 8.97 0.66 7.67
CA PRO A 9 8.98 0.95 6.25
C PRO A 9 10.20 1.80 5.84
N MET A 10 10.71 1.58 4.63
CA MET A 10 11.82 2.36 4.06
C MET A 10 11.44 3.84 3.93
N LEU A 11 12.26 4.76 4.42
CA LEU A 11 11.99 6.20 4.35
C LEU A 11 12.64 6.86 3.14
N ALA A 12 12.01 7.93 2.65
CA ALA A 12 12.58 8.79 1.63
C ALA A 12 13.46 9.87 2.27
N GLN A 13 14.57 10.20 1.62
CA GLN A 13 15.38 11.37 1.92
C GLN A 13 14.91 12.54 1.05
N ALA A 14 14.83 13.74 1.64
CA ALA A 14 14.51 14.95 0.88
C ALA A 14 15.64 15.27 -0.10
N ALA A 15 15.28 15.70 -1.31
CA ALA A 15 16.20 16.14 -2.35
C ALA A 15 15.68 17.43 -2.97
N GLU A 16 16.59 18.34 -3.31
CA GLU A 16 16.26 19.65 -3.90
C GLU A 16 15.82 19.53 -5.37
N SER A 17 16.21 18.45 -6.03
CA SER A 17 15.88 18.17 -7.43
C SER A 17 15.62 16.68 -7.63
N VAL A 18 14.83 16.35 -8.64
CA VAL A 18 14.63 14.96 -9.08
C VAL A 18 15.97 14.38 -9.55
N PRO A 19 16.48 13.28 -8.96
CA PRO A 19 17.76 12.69 -9.36
C PRO A 19 17.73 12.25 -10.82
N GLY A 20 18.80 12.54 -11.58
CA GLY A 20 18.89 12.14 -12.98
C GLY A 20 19.08 10.63 -13.17
N PRO A 21 18.98 10.11 -14.42
CA PRO A 21 19.07 8.68 -14.73
C PRO A 21 20.34 7.97 -14.22
N ALA A 22 21.45 8.70 -14.12
CA ALA A 22 22.75 8.19 -13.68
C ALA A 22 23.02 8.41 -12.18
N ALA A 23 22.04 8.89 -11.40
CA ALA A 23 22.24 9.22 -9.99
C ALA A 23 22.57 8.00 -9.11
N LEU A 24 22.14 6.80 -9.54
CA LEU A 24 22.45 5.54 -8.86
C LEU A 24 23.04 4.54 -9.86
N ARG A 25 24.01 3.73 -9.39
CA ARG A 25 24.66 2.69 -10.21
C ARG A 25 23.67 1.68 -10.80
N ALA A 26 22.59 1.39 -10.09
CA ALA A 26 21.54 0.46 -10.52
C ALA A 26 20.44 1.13 -11.36
N GLY A 27 20.61 2.41 -11.73
CA GLY A 27 19.56 3.23 -12.35
C GLY A 27 18.54 3.75 -11.34
N VAL A 28 17.58 4.51 -11.85
CA VAL A 28 16.50 5.14 -11.07
C VAL A 28 15.14 4.79 -11.66
N ALA A 29 14.16 4.65 -10.78
CA ALA A 29 12.75 4.57 -11.14
C ALA A 29 12.02 5.76 -10.53
N TYR A 30 11.05 6.29 -11.25
CA TYR A 30 10.23 7.40 -10.78
C TYR A 30 8.80 6.93 -10.57
N GLU A 31 8.21 7.35 -9.47
CA GLU A 31 6.82 7.09 -9.14
C GLU A 31 6.18 8.38 -8.65
N GLN A 32 4.88 8.54 -8.91
CA GLN A 32 4.15 9.68 -8.41
C GLN A 32 4.08 9.60 -6.88
N LYS A 33 4.53 10.65 -6.20
CA LYS A 33 4.28 10.79 -4.77
C LYS A 33 2.81 11.16 -4.57
N LEU A 34 2.02 10.22 -4.08
CA LEU A 34 0.64 10.46 -3.71
C LEU A 34 0.57 11.04 -2.29
N ASP A 35 -0.40 11.92 -2.04
CA ASP A 35 -0.62 12.51 -0.72
C ASP A 35 -1.76 11.79 0.00
N GLY A 36 -1.40 10.79 0.81
CA GLY A 36 -2.34 9.98 1.56
C GLY A 36 -1.82 9.57 2.94
N HIS A 37 -2.25 8.40 3.39
CA HIS A 37 -1.70 7.75 4.57
C HIS A 37 -0.92 6.51 4.15
N ARG A 38 0.41 6.55 4.28
CA ARG A 38 1.25 5.37 4.08
C ARG A 38 0.83 4.22 5.00
N ALA A 39 0.58 3.06 4.41
CA ALA A 39 0.22 1.84 5.12
C ALA A 39 0.85 0.60 4.48
N LEU A 40 1.14 -0.39 5.34
CA LEU A 40 1.48 -1.73 4.91
C LEU A 40 0.25 -2.62 5.00
N LEU A 41 -0.03 -3.38 3.94
CA LEU A 41 -1.09 -4.40 3.92
C LEU A 41 -0.44 -5.78 4.07
N PHE A 42 -0.92 -6.58 5.01
CA PHE A 42 -0.49 -7.96 5.22
C PHE A 42 -1.67 -8.88 4.93
N THR A 43 -1.57 -9.68 3.87
CA THR A 43 -2.58 -10.71 3.59
C THR A 43 -2.26 -11.98 4.38
N SER A 44 -3.31 -12.67 4.83
CA SER A 44 -3.16 -13.94 5.54
C SER A 44 -2.41 -14.96 4.68
N THR A 45 -1.57 -15.80 5.29
CA THR A 45 -0.91 -16.93 4.63
C THR A 45 -1.82 -18.15 4.42
N GLY A 46 -3.06 -18.11 4.91
CA GLY A 46 -4.02 -19.19 4.77
C GLY A 46 -5.46 -18.69 4.65
N ALA A 47 -6.36 -19.58 4.23
CA ALA A 47 -7.78 -19.28 4.00
C ALA A 47 -8.47 -18.76 5.28
N GLY A 48 -9.36 -17.78 5.12
CA GLY A 48 -10.17 -17.21 6.20
C GLY A 48 -9.43 -16.30 7.19
N GLY A 49 -8.14 -16.00 6.95
CA GLY A 49 -7.41 -15.06 7.78
C GLY A 49 -7.61 -13.61 7.34
N ARG A 50 -7.63 -12.72 8.33
CA ARG A 50 -7.93 -11.29 8.15
C ARG A 50 -6.73 -10.52 7.59
N VAL A 51 -6.97 -9.60 6.65
CA VAL A 51 -5.96 -8.63 6.22
C VAL A 51 -5.66 -7.64 7.35
N LEU A 52 -4.38 -7.44 7.65
CA LEU A 52 -3.93 -6.43 8.60
C LEU A 52 -3.44 -5.18 7.85
N VAL A 53 -3.76 -4.01 8.42
CA VAL A 53 -3.36 -2.71 7.88
C VAL A 53 -2.53 -2.00 8.93
N GLN A 54 -1.24 -1.81 8.66
CA GLN A 54 -0.30 -1.16 9.57
C GLN A 54 0.04 0.24 9.05
N THR A 55 -0.08 1.26 9.90
CA THR A 55 0.38 2.62 9.57
C THR A 55 1.92 2.68 9.49
N ARG A 56 2.44 3.77 8.93
CA ARG A 56 3.88 4.10 8.96
C ARG A 56 4.53 3.99 10.35
N ARG A 57 3.78 4.25 11.44
CA ARG A 57 4.28 4.23 12.83
C ARG A 57 4.03 2.89 13.54
N GLY A 58 3.61 1.85 12.82
CA GLY A 58 3.42 0.51 13.38
C GLY A 58 2.04 0.23 13.97
N ALA A 59 1.14 1.22 14.07
CA ALA A 59 -0.21 1.00 14.59
C ALA A 59 -1.08 0.20 13.61
N LEU A 60 -1.82 -0.77 14.12
CA LEU A 60 -2.81 -1.56 13.37
C LEU A 60 -4.15 -0.83 13.31
N VAL A 61 -4.71 -0.68 12.12
CA VAL A 61 -5.89 0.17 11.86
C VAL A 61 -6.99 -0.52 11.04
N GLN A 62 -6.89 -1.83 10.78
CA GLN A 62 -7.83 -2.58 9.93
C GLN A 62 -9.31 -2.37 10.27
N ASP A 63 -9.67 -2.13 11.54
CA ASP A 63 -11.06 -1.90 11.97
C ASP A 63 -11.65 -0.58 11.41
N ARG A 64 -10.80 0.41 11.08
CA ARG A 64 -11.20 1.69 10.47
C ARG A 64 -11.24 1.64 8.94
N TRP A 65 -10.73 0.55 8.35
CA TRP A 65 -10.58 0.37 6.90
C TRP A 65 -11.21 -0.94 6.45
N GLN A 66 -12.37 -1.28 7.01
CA GLN A 66 -13.07 -2.55 6.77
C GLN A 66 -13.45 -2.80 5.30
N ASP A 67 -13.78 -1.75 4.54
CA ASP A 67 -14.02 -1.80 3.09
C ASP A 67 -12.74 -2.16 2.31
N LEU A 68 -11.62 -1.54 2.67
CA LEU A 68 -10.31 -1.87 2.11
C LEU A 68 -9.90 -3.31 2.44
N VAL A 69 -10.09 -3.73 3.69
CA VAL A 69 -9.80 -5.08 4.17
C VAL A 69 -10.60 -6.10 3.37
N ALA A 70 -11.91 -5.90 3.24
CA ALA A 70 -12.77 -6.78 2.47
C ALA A 70 -12.35 -6.85 0.99
N ALA A 71 -12.03 -5.72 0.37
CA ALA A 71 -11.54 -5.69 -1.01
C ALA A 71 -10.20 -6.44 -1.16
N ALA A 72 -9.25 -6.21 -0.24
CA ALA A 72 -7.96 -6.87 -0.23
C ALA A 72 -8.08 -8.39 -0.04
N GLU A 73 -8.95 -8.85 0.86
CA GLU A 73 -9.21 -10.28 1.10
C GLU A 73 -9.82 -10.98 -0.13
N GLN A 74 -10.57 -10.24 -0.95
CA GLN A 74 -11.17 -10.77 -2.18
C GLN A 74 -10.21 -10.74 -3.38
N GLN A 75 -9.34 -9.74 -3.47
CA GLN A 75 -8.57 -9.43 -4.68
C GLN A 75 -7.09 -9.81 -4.60
N LEU A 76 -6.50 -9.89 -3.40
CA LEU A 76 -5.08 -10.12 -3.24
C LEU A 76 -4.77 -11.58 -2.88
N PRO A 77 -3.66 -12.14 -3.40
CA PRO A 77 -3.21 -13.47 -3.01
C PRO A 77 -2.82 -13.54 -1.53
N HIS A 78 -2.85 -14.75 -0.98
CA HIS A 78 -2.40 -15.04 0.38
C HIS A 78 -0.88 -14.88 0.53
N GLY A 79 -0.43 -14.47 1.71
CA GLY A 79 1.00 -14.34 2.04
C GLY A 79 1.71 -13.18 1.35
N LEU A 80 0.98 -12.15 0.91
CA LEU A 80 1.49 -10.92 0.34
C LEU A 80 1.70 -9.86 1.42
N VAL A 81 2.79 -9.09 1.32
CA VAL A 81 2.97 -7.86 2.09
C VAL A 81 3.29 -6.71 1.15
N LEU A 82 2.42 -5.70 1.14
CA LEU A 82 2.51 -4.53 0.27
C LEU A 82 2.83 -3.27 1.08
N ASP A 83 3.64 -2.38 0.52
CA ASP A 83 3.90 -1.02 0.99
C ASP A 83 3.26 -0.04 0.02
N GLY A 84 2.39 0.83 0.53
CA GLY A 84 1.55 1.66 -0.30
C GLY A 84 0.94 2.84 0.41
N GLU A 85 0.10 3.56 -0.33
CA GLU A 85 -0.59 4.74 0.14
C GLU A 85 -2.11 4.50 0.17
N LEU A 86 -2.74 4.79 1.31
CA LEU A 86 -4.19 4.83 1.42
C LEU A 86 -4.71 6.19 0.97
N LEU A 87 -5.75 6.16 0.15
CA LEU A 87 -6.28 7.32 -0.58
C LEU A 87 -7.80 7.34 -0.50
N VAL A 88 -8.36 8.53 -0.69
CA VAL A 88 -9.80 8.73 -0.90
C VAL A 88 -9.99 9.54 -2.18
N TRP A 89 -10.86 9.03 -3.05
CA TRP A 89 -11.34 9.75 -4.23
C TRP A 89 -12.61 10.53 -3.88
N ASP A 90 -12.59 11.85 -4.09
CA ASP A 90 -13.78 12.67 -4.02
C ASP A 90 -14.48 12.67 -5.38
N ALA A 91 -15.54 11.88 -5.47
CA ALA A 91 -16.30 11.72 -6.71
C ALA A 91 -16.97 13.02 -7.18
N ASN A 92 -17.35 13.92 -6.26
CA ASN A 92 -17.96 15.20 -6.63
C ASN A 92 -16.91 16.17 -7.19
N ALA A 93 -15.72 16.16 -6.59
CA ALA A 93 -14.62 17.02 -6.97
C ALA A 93 -13.75 16.45 -8.10
N GLY A 94 -13.94 15.18 -8.47
CA GLY A 94 -13.21 14.48 -9.53
C GLY A 94 -11.71 14.35 -9.25
N ARG A 95 -11.30 14.22 -7.98
CA ARG A 95 -9.88 14.17 -7.59
C ARG A 95 -9.64 13.42 -6.28
N LEU A 96 -8.37 13.09 -6.02
CA LEU A 96 -7.92 12.66 -4.71
C LEU A 96 -8.10 13.78 -3.67
N SER A 97 -8.56 13.42 -2.47
CA SER A 97 -8.83 14.38 -1.40
C SER A 97 -8.20 13.93 -0.08
N PHE A 98 -7.07 14.57 0.27
CA PHE A 98 -6.40 14.34 1.55
C PHE A 98 -7.25 14.81 2.74
N GLU A 99 -8.07 15.84 2.57
CA GLU A 99 -9.00 16.29 3.61
C GLU A 99 -10.09 15.22 3.88
N ALA A 100 -10.67 14.65 2.82
CA ALA A 100 -11.66 13.58 2.96
C ALA A 100 -11.04 12.34 3.60
N LEU A 101 -9.80 12.00 3.23
CA LEU A 101 -9.02 10.93 3.85
C LEU A 101 -8.86 11.14 5.36
N GLN A 102 -8.45 12.33 5.79
CA GLN A 102 -8.28 12.65 7.22
C GLN A 102 -9.60 12.53 7.99
N ARG A 103 -10.69 13.09 7.43
CA ARG A 103 -12.04 13.00 8.03
C ARG A 103 -12.51 11.55 8.15
N ARG A 104 -12.27 10.75 7.10
CA ARG A 104 -12.59 9.32 7.08
C ARG A 104 -11.83 8.56 8.15
N ALA A 105 -10.51 8.76 8.25
CA ALA A 105 -9.66 8.06 9.23
C ALA A 105 -10.08 8.35 10.68
N ALA A 106 -10.50 9.58 10.97
CA ALA A 106 -10.97 9.98 12.29
C ALA A 106 -12.33 9.34 12.65
N ALA A 107 -13.29 9.36 11.72
CA ALA A 107 -14.70 9.05 12.00
C ALA A 107 -15.17 7.67 11.49
N GLY A 108 -14.34 6.89 10.78
CA GLY A 108 -14.72 5.56 10.27
C GLY A 108 -15.83 5.60 9.21
N LEU A 109 -15.94 6.69 8.45
CA LEU A 109 -17.06 6.96 7.53
C LEU A 109 -16.90 6.25 6.17
N ALA A 110 -16.86 4.91 6.20
CA ALA A 110 -16.58 4.10 5.02
C ALA A 110 -17.53 4.35 3.85
N ALA A 111 -18.84 4.38 4.13
CA ALA A 111 -19.89 4.53 3.12
C ALA A 111 -19.86 5.87 2.38
N ARG A 112 -19.26 6.93 2.97
CA ARG A 112 -19.23 8.26 2.36
C ARG A 112 -17.98 8.48 1.49
N TRP A 113 -16.89 7.79 1.81
CA TRP A 113 -15.58 8.06 1.24
C TRP A 113 -14.82 6.76 0.99
N PRO A 114 -15.08 6.04 -0.11
CA PRO A 114 -14.41 4.79 -0.42
C PRO A 114 -12.88 4.93 -0.37
N ALA A 115 -12.22 3.97 0.27
CA ALA A 115 -10.77 3.95 0.39
C ALA A 115 -10.13 3.17 -0.77
N TYR A 116 -9.02 3.69 -1.27
CA TYR A 116 -8.18 3.04 -2.27
C TYR A 116 -6.80 2.81 -1.67
N SER A 117 -6.10 1.79 -2.16
CA SER A 117 -4.68 1.56 -1.84
C SER A 117 -3.89 1.50 -3.14
N VAL A 118 -2.83 2.29 -3.24
CA VAL A 118 -1.86 2.21 -4.33
C VAL A 118 -0.55 1.71 -3.75
N ALA A 119 -0.15 0.50 -4.14
CA ALA A 119 1.12 -0.09 -3.70
C ALA A 119 2.27 0.42 -4.58
N PHE A 120 3.37 0.80 -3.94
CA PHE A 120 4.64 1.15 -4.59
C PHE A 120 5.77 0.17 -4.22
N GLY A 121 5.57 -0.66 -3.18
CA GLY A 121 6.52 -1.67 -2.76
C GLY A 121 5.87 -3.03 -2.50
N VAL A 122 6.58 -4.09 -2.88
CA VAL A 122 6.24 -5.47 -2.50
C VAL A 122 7.33 -5.98 -1.58
N LEU A 123 6.96 -6.34 -0.36
CA LEU A 123 7.88 -6.78 0.70
C LEU A 123 7.88 -8.29 0.87
N GLN A 124 6.80 -8.97 0.47
CA GLN A 124 6.66 -10.42 0.54
C GLN A 124 5.68 -10.90 -0.54
N ILE A 125 5.98 -12.05 -1.16
CA ILE A 125 5.09 -12.80 -2.05
C ILE A 125 5.11 -14.26 -1.59
N ASP A 126 3.94 -14.92 -1.54
CA ASP A 126 3.81 -16.33 -1.15
C ASP A 126 4.54 -16.71 0.16
N GLY A 127 4.55 -15.80 1.14
CA GLY A 127 5.25 -16.01 2.42
C GLY A 127 6.79 -15.86 2.35
N GLN A 128 7.35 -15.50 1.20
CA GLN A 128 8.77 -15.26 0.99
C GLN A 128 9.11 -13.77 1.05
N GLU A 129 9.88 -13.38 2.06
CA GLU A 129 10.38 -12.02 2.23
C GLU A 129 11.30 -11.61 1.07
N LEU A 130 11.10 -10.38 0.58
CA LEU A 130 11.83 -9.78 -0.53
C LEU A 130 12.69 -8.58 -0.13
N LEU A 131 12.81 -8.24 1.16
CA LEU A 131 13.47 -7.01 1.63
C LEU A 131 14.91 -6.87 1.14
N GLN A 132 15.63 -7.98 0.96
CA GLN A 132 17.01 -8.01 0.47
C GLN A 132 17.13 -8.05 -1.06
N ARG A 133 16.02 -8.11 -1.79
CA ARG A 133 16.01 -8.12 -3.27
C ARG A 133 16.08 -6.68 -3.82
N PRO A 134 16.78 -6.46 -4.95
CA PRO A 134 16.76 -5.19 -5.66
C PRO A 134 15.34 -4.71 -5.97
N HIS A 135 15.11 -3.40 -5.90
CA HIS A 135 13.79 -2.79 -6.16
C HIS A 135 13.17 -3.22 -7.49
N ALA A 136 13.98 -3.30 -8.56
CA ALA A 136 13.53 -3.74 -9.88
C ALA A 136 12.97 -5.17 -9.86
N GLU A 137 13.56 -6.07 -9.08
CA GLU A 137 13.08 -7.45 -8.96
C GLU A 137 11.80 -7.53 -8.11
N ARG A 138 11.67 -6.69 -7.08
CA ARG A 138 10.44 -6.60 -6.28
C ARG A 138 9.25 -6.06 -7.07
N ARG A 139 9.50 -5.28 -8.13
CA ARG A 139 8.47 -4.74 -9.03
C ARG A 139 8.25 -5.58 -10.29
N ALA A 140 9.15 -6.51 -10.64
CA ALA A 140 8.95 -7.42 -11.76
C ALA A 140 7.79 -8.38 -11.41
N PRO A 141 6.62 -8.27 -12.06
CA PRO A 141 5.41 -8.88 -11.53
C PRO A 141 5.43 -10.40 -11.69
N SER A 142 5.24 -11.12 -10.58
CA SER A 142 4.81 -12.53 -10.57
C SER A 142 3.48 -12.75 -9.83
N TRP A 143 2.95 -11.74 -9.12
CA TRP A 143 1.80 -11.90 -8.21
C TRP A 143 0.42 -11.57 -8.82
N GLY A 144 0.35 -11.36 -10.15
CA GLY A 144 -0.92 -11.34 -10.89
C GLY A 144 -1.63 -9.98 -10.94
N SER A 145 -2.28 -9.73 -12.07
CA SER A 145 -3.01 -8.50 -12.41
C SER A 145 -4.14 -8.19 -11.43
N CYS A 146 -4.05 -7.07 -10.71
CA CYS A 146 -5.23 -6.44 -10.11
C CYS A 146 -6.11 -5.87 -11.23
N SER A 147 -7.26 -6.49 -11.46
CA SER A 147 -8.29 -5.94 -12.35
C SER A 147 -8.89 -4.68 -11.71
N PRO A 148 -8.97 -3.53 -12.40
CA PRO A 148 -9.70 -2.39 -11.87
C PRO A 148 -11.18 -2.77 -11.73
N THR A 149 -11.71 -2.70 -10.51
CA THR A 149 -13.15 -2.78 -10.27
C THR A 149 -13.72 -1.40 -10.56
N THR A 150 -14.31 -1.22 -11.74
CA THR A 150 -15.18 -0.08 -12.05
C THR A 150 -16.43 -0.15 -11.16
N PRO A 151 -16.95 0.97 -10.64
CA PRO A 151 -18.15 1.00 -9.80
C PRO A 151 -19.39 0.42 -10.49
#